data_AF-A0A845WFG1-F1
#
_entry.id   AF-A0A845WFG1-F1
#
_cell.length_a   1.000
_cell.length_b   1.000
_cell.length_c   1.000
_cell.angle_alpha   90.00
_cell.angle_beta   90.00
_cell.angle_gamma   90.00
#
_symmetry.space_group_name_H-M   'P 1'
#
loop_
_entity.id
_entity.type
_entity.pdbx_description
1 polymer ?
#
loop_
_entity_poly.entity_id
_entity_poly.type
_entity_poly.pdbx_seq_one_letter_code
_entity_poly.pdbx_strand_id
1 'polypeptide(L)'
;MFVNESRFYITKPIGFTEQPDFLNGAFLIHTEDGFETFRQKLKQEVRPVANLIRQRKAHLPNKNRPRCIDLDIVVWNRRIVDPDFYQRDFIKKTVLELIPDLKV
;
A
#
# COMPACT_ATOMS: atom_id res chain seq x y z
N MET A 1 -2.38 17.17 -1.84
CA MET A 1 -2.24 17.21 -3.30
C MET A 1 -1.47 15.99 -3.80
N PHE A 2 -2.03 15.28 -4.78
CA PHE A 2 -1.32 14.23 -5.52
C PHE A 2 -0.19 14.86 -6.34
N VAL A 3 1.01 14.26 -6.29
CA VAL A 3 2.19 14.78 -6.98
C VAL A 3 2.56 13.88 -8.16
N ASN A 4 2.68 12.58 -7.93
CA ASN A 4 3.09 11.62 -8.96
C ASN A 4 2.71 10.17 -8.59
N GLU A 5 2.80 9.25 -9.54
CA GLU A 5 2.63 7.80 -9.35
C GLU A 5 3.77 7.00 -9.98
N SER A 6 4.11 5.87 -9.36
CA SER A 6 5.05 4.92 -9.94
C SER A 6 4.37 4.12 -11.06
N ARG A 7 5.16 3.33 -11.79
CA ARG A 7 4.57 2.24 -12.58
C ARG A 7 3.92 1.22 -11.65
N PHE A 8 2.93 0.51 -12.16
CA PHE A 8 2.31 -0.61 -11.46
C PHE A 8 3.00 -1.93 -11.83
N TYR A 9 3.16 -2.79 -10.82
CA TYR A 9 3.82 -4.09 -10.93
C TYR A 9 2.93 -5.20 -10.41
N ILE A 10 2.81 -6.26 -11.21
CA ILE A 10 2.16 -7.49 -10.77
C ILE A 10 3.19 -8.32 -9.99
N THR A 11 2.87 -8.72 -8.77
CA THR A 11 3.74 -9.55 -7.94
C THR A 11 2.99 -10.75 -7.39
N LYS A 12 3.71 -11.85 -7.16
CA LYS A 12 3.15 -12.99 -6.44
C LYS A 12 2.79 -12.61 -5.00
N PRO A 13 1.72 -13.19 -4.42
CA PRO A 13 1.40 -13.00 -3.02
C PRO A 13 2.51 -13.53 -2.11
N ILE A 14 2.76 -12.81 -1.01
CA ILE A 14 3.71 -13.22 0.04
C ILE A 14 2.91 -13.64 1.27
N GLY A 15 3.22 -14.82 1.83
CA GLY A 15 2.48 -15.41 2.94
C GLY A 15 1.36 -16.34 2.45
N PHE A 16 0.11 -15.89 2.48
CA PHE A 16 -1.01 -16.67 1.94
C PHE A 16 -0.93 -16.69 0.40
N THR A 17 -0.48 -17.78 -0.19
CA THR A 17 -0.19 -17.84 -1.64
C THR A 17 -1.37 -18.31 -2.50
N GLU A 18 -2.41 -18.89 -1.89
CA GLU A 18 -3.63 -19.33 -2.59
C GLU A 18 -4.58 -18.15 -2.87
N GLN A 19 -4.08 -17.14 -3.56
CA GLN A 19 -4.84 -15.97 -3.99
C GLN A 19 -4.26 -15.41 -5.31
N PRO A 20 -5.01 -14.58 -6.03
CA PRO A 20 -4.49 -13.90 -7.22
C PRO A 20 -3.24 -13.06 -6.92
N ASP A 21 -2.47 -12.79 -7.95
CA ASP A 21 -1.33 -11.88 -7.89
C ASP A 21 -1.79 -10.47 -7.48
N PHE A 22 -0.90 -9.71 -6.84
CA PHE A 22 -1.16 -8.34 -6.42
C PHE A 22 -0.70 -7.35 -7.47
N LEU A 23 -1.47 -6.27 -7.64
CA LEU A 23 -1.04 -5.06 -8.34
C LEU A 23 -0.47 -4.09 -7.30
N ASN A 24 0.81 -3.76 -7.40
CA ASN A 24 1.50 -2.86 -6.48
C ASN A 24 1.96 -1.59 -7.21
N GLY A 25 1.86 -0.46 -6.53
CA GLY A 25 2.34 0.84 -6.99
C GLY A 25 2.55 1.76 -5.80
N ALA A 26 3.17 2.90 -6.03
CA ALA A 26 3.34 3.95 -5.04
C ALA A 26 2.79 5.27 -5.57
N PHE A 27 2.39 6.13 -4.64
CA PHE A 27 1.96 7.49 -4.91
C PHE A 27 2.80 8.46 -4.10
N LEU A 28 3.25 9.53 -4.74
CA LEU A 28 3.86 10.67 -4.07
C LEU A 28 2.76 11.68 -3.78
N ILE A 29 2.54 11.97 -2.50
CA ILE A 29 1.47 12.85 -2.04
C ILE A 29 2.09 13.93 -1.16
N HIS A 30 1.73 15.17 -1.45
CA HIS A 30 1.91 16.29 -0.54
C HIS A 30 0.65 16.44 0.33
N THR A 31 0.79 16.60 1.63
CA THR A 31 -0.35 16.84 2.53
C THR A 31 0.05 17.80 3.64
N GLU A 32 -0.90 18.60 4.10
CA GLU A 32 -0.76 19.47 5.28
C GLU A 32 -1.02 18.70 6.58
N ASP A 33 -1.56 17.48 6.49
CA ASP A 33 -1.81 16.63 7.64
C ASP A 33 -0.50 16.12 8.28
N GLY A 34 -0.51 16.01 9.61
CA GLY A 34 0.49 15.22 10.32
C GLY A 34 0.39 13.72 10.00
N PHE A 35 1.47 12.98 10.24
CA PHE A 35 1.58 11.55 9.91
C PHE A 35 0.40 10.71 10.40
N GLU A 36 0.05 10.81 11.69
CA GLU A 36 -1.04 10.02 12.27
C GLU A 36 -2.41 10.41 11.69
N THR A 37 -2.68 11.71 11.50
CA THR A 37 -3.92 12.19 10.88
C THR A 37 -4.05 11.63 9.46
N PHE A 38 -3.00 11.73 8.66
CA PHE A 38 -2.99 11.22 7.29
C PHE A 38 -3.17 9.69 7.26
N ARG A 39 -2.44 8.96 8.11
CA ARG A 39 -2.58 7.51 8.26
C ARG A 39 -4.01 7.09 8.62
N GLN A 40 -4.69 7.83 9.49
CA GLN A 40 -6.09 7.57 9.83
C GLN A 40 -7.02 7.84 8.65
N LYS A 41 -6.80 8.93 7.89
CA LYS A 41 -7.55 9.22 6.67
C LYS A 41 -7.41 8.08 5.64
N LEU A 42 -6.19 7.62 5.35
CA LEU A 42 -5.97 6.48 4.45
C LEU A 42 -6.76 5.23 4.88
N LYS A 43 -6.75 4.91 6.19
CA LYS A 43 -7.58 3.82 6.74
C LYS A 43 -9.07 4.07 6.57
N GLN A 44 -9.54 5.32 6.66
CA GLN A 44 -10.95 5.67 6.42
C GLN A 44 -11.35 5.49 4.96
N GLU A 45 -10.48 5.86 4.01
CA GLU A 45 -10.74 5.70 2.57
C GLU A 45 -10.87 4.23 2.14
N VAL A 46 -10.05 3.33 2.71
CA VAL A 46 -10.08 1.90 2.34
C VAL A 46 -11.23 1.14 3.01
N ARG A 47 -11.74 1.64 4.14
CA ARG A 47 -12.77 0.96 4.96
C ARG A 47 -14.05 0.60 4.19
N PRO A 48 -14.68 1.49 3.39
CA PRO A 48 -15.88 1.18 2.62
C PRO A 48 -15.66 0.03 1.63
N VAL A 49 -14.55 0.05 0.88
CA VAL A 49 -14.19 -0.99 -0.09
C VAL A 49 -14.00 -2.32 0.64
N ALA A 50 -13.23 -2.34 1.72
CA ALA A 50 -13.02 -3.53 2.54
C ALA A 50 -14.33 -4.10 3.10
N ASN A 51 -15.25 -3.24 3.55
CA ASN A 51 -16.56 -3.65 4.06
C ASN A 51 -17.45 -4.27 2.97
N LEU A 52 -17.51 -3.69 1.77
CA LEU A 52 -18.30 -4.21 0.65
C LEU A 52 -17.83 -5.62 0.25
N ILE A 53 -16.51 -5.83 0.17
CA ILE A 53 -15.94 -7.15 -0.12
C ILE A 53 -16.22 -8.13 1.01
N ARG A 54 -16.13 -7.70 2.28
CA ARG A 54 -16.45 -8.56 3.42
C ARG A 54 -17.88 -9.06 3.35
N GLN A 55 -18.84 -8.19 3.02
CA GLN A 55 -20.25 -8.54 2.84
C GLN A 55 -20.43 -9.56 1.71
N ARG A 56 -19.87 -9.29 0.52
CA ARG A 56 -19.97 -10.20 -0.65
C ARG A 56 -19.38 -11.59 -0.39
N LYS A 57 -18.37 -11.68 0.49
CA LYS A 57 -17.64 -12.92 0.79
C LYS A 57 -17.96 -13.48 2.18
N ALA A 58 -19.05 -13.03 2.83
CA ALA A 58 -19.39 -13.43 4.19
C ALA A 58 -19.54 -14.95 4.37
N HIS A 59 -19.93 -15.66 3.31
CA HIS A 59 -20.15 -17.11 3.30
C HIS A 59 -18.87 -17.97 3.16
N LEU A 60 -17.69 -17.36 2.91
CA LEU A 60 -16.44 -18.12 2.74
C LEU A 60 -15.75 -18.36 4.09
N PRO A 61 -15.25 -19.59 4.36
CA PRO A 61 -14.72 -20.00 5.66
C PRO A 61 -13.36 -19.37 6.01
N ASN A 62 -12.66 -18.74 5.06
CA ASN A 62 -11.29 -18.30 5.25
C ASN A 62 -11.19 -16.88 5.86
N LYS A 63 -10.48 -16.75 6.99
CA LYS A 63 -10.18 -15.46 7.66
C LYS A 63 -9.06 -14.68 6.96
N ASN A 64 -8.20 -15.36 6.20
CA ASN A 64 -7.20 -14.73 5.31
C ASN A 64 -7.85 -14.37 3.97
N ARG A 65 -8.69 -13.35 3.99
CA ARG A 65 -9.40 -12.88 2.79
C ARG A 65 -8.42 -12.07 1.92
N PRO A 66 -8.54 -12.14 0.57
CA PRO A 66 -7.67 -11.38 -0.33
C PRO A 66 -7.67 -9.88 0.03
N ARG A 67 -6.49 -9.26 0.12
CA ARG A 67 -6.39 -7.81 0.34
C ARG A 67 -6.91 -7.14 -0.92
N CYS A 68 -8.04 -6.44 -0.82
CA CYS A 68 -8.60 -5.78 -2.00
C CYS A 68 -7.88 -4.48 -2.33
N ILE A 69 -7.58 -3.67 -1.32
CA ILE A 69 -6.71 -2.49 -1.39
C ILE A 69 -6.02 -2.39 -0.03
N ASP A 70 -4.72 -2.16 -0.03
CA ASP A 70 -3.90 -1.91 1.16
C ASP A 70 -3.12 -0.61 0.90
N LEU A 71 -3.09 0.30 1.88
CA LEU A 71 -2.41 1.58 1.75
C LEU A 71 -1.44 1.76 2.92
N ASP A 72 -0.16 1.63 2.62
CA ASP A 72 0.93 1.79 3.56
C ASP A 72 1.71 3.09 3.29
N ILE A 73 2.10 3.79 4.35
CA ILE A 73 3.00 4.93 4.24
C ILE A 73 4.42 4.38 4.34
N VAL A 74 5.12 4.31 3.21
CA VAL A 74 6.48 3.73 3.14
C VAL A 74 7.55 4.77 3.48
N VAL A 75 7.37 6.00 3.00
CA VAL A 75 8.27 7.15 3.21
C VAL A 75 7.46 8.33 3.72
N TRP A 76 7.96 9.01 4.75
CA TRP A 76 7.40 10.24 5.27
C TRP A 76 8.48 11.31 5.40
N ASN A 77 8.29 12.46 4.77
CA ASN A 77 9.26 13.56 4.77
C ASN A 77 10.70 13.10 4.47
N ARG A 78 10.84 12.29 3.40
CA ARG A 78 12.09 11.68 2.94
C ARG A 78 12.76 10.74 3.94
N ARG A 79 12.05 10.29 4.98
CA ARG A 79 12.50 9.23 5.89
C ARG A 79 11.73 7.95 5.59
N ILE A 80 12.44 6.85 5.47
CA ILE A 80 11.84 5.52 5.36
C ILE A 80 11.23 5.17 6.72
N VAL A 81 9.93 4.91 6.75
CA VAL A 81 9.16 4.62 7.98
C VAL A 81 8.58 3.21 7.99
N ASP A 82 8.57 2.54 6.84
CA ASP A 82 8.19 1.14 6.70
C ASP A 82 9.44 0.27 6.44
N PRO A 83 9.76 -0.69 7.32
CA PRO A 83 10.90 -1.58 7.13
C PRO A 83 10.78 -2.49 5.90
N ASP A 84 9.57 -2.74 5.38
CA ASP A 84 9.37 -3.55 4.19
C ASP A 84 10.03 -2.94 2.94
N PHE A 85 10.35 -1.63 2.96
CA PHE A 85 11.20 -0.98 1.96
C PHE A 85 12.54 -1.71 1.75
N TYR A 86 13.15 -2.25 2.81
CA TYR A 86 14.44 -2.94 2.71
C TYR A 86 14.29 -4.43 2.37
N GLN A 87 13.10 -4.99 2.56
CA GLN A 87 12.86 -6.43 2.44
C GLN A 87 12.15 -6.81 1.14
N ARG A 88 11.45 -5.86 0.51
CA ARG A 88 10.60 -6.12 -0.65
C ARG A 88 11.02 -5.25 -1.83
N ASP A 89 11.63 -5.89 -2.82
CA ASP A 89 12.14 -5.20 -4.01
C ASP A 89 11.07 -4.38 -4.74
N PHE A 90 9.84 -4.87 -4.82
CA PHE A 90 8.76 -4.15 -5.49
C PHE A 90 8.37 -2.85 -4.77
N ILE A 91 8.50 -2.79 -3.43
CA ILE A 91 8.28 -1.56 -2.65
C ILE A 91 9.43 -0.59 -2.88
N LYS A 92 10.67 -1.08 -2.74
CA LYS A 92 11.87 -0.25 -2.96
C LYS A 92 11.85 0.37 -4.35
N LYS A 93 11.53 -0.43 -5.36
CA LYS A 93 11.47 -0.01 -6.76
C LYS A 93 10.44 1.09 -6.99
N THR A 94 9.20 0.92 -6.54
CA THR A 94 8.13 1.91 -6.75
C THR A 94 8.43 3.22 -6.03
N VAL A 95 9.04 3.17 -4.84
CA VAL A 95 9.48 4.38 -4.12
C VAL A 95 10.62 5.10 -4.85
N LEU A 96 11.66 4.38 -5.30
CA LEU A 96 12.80 4.99 -5.98
C LEU A 96 12.46 5.50 -7.40
N GLU A 97 11.39 5.00 -8.03
CA GLU A 97 10.83 5.62 -9.24
C GLU A 97 10.30 7.04 -8.98
N LEU A 98 9.77 7.28 -7.79
CA LEU A 98 9.17 8.56 -7.40
C LEU A 98 10.16 9.52 -6.73
N ILE A 99 11.13 8.97 -5.99
CA ILE A 99 12.13 9.71 -5.23
C ILE A 99 13.51 9.08 -5.50
N PRO A 100 14.08 9.25 -6.70
CA PRO A 100 15.31 8.55 -7.12
C PRO A 100 16.55 8.96 -6.31
N ASP A 101 16.51 10.13 -5.67
CA ASP A 101 17.57 10.68 -4.82
C ASP A 101 17.32 10.42 -3.32
N LEU A 102 16.38 9.53 -2.97
CA LEU A 102 16.12 9.16 -1.58
C LEU A 102 17.39 8.55 -0.97
N LYS A 103 17.81 9.10 0.17
CA LYS A 103 18.94 8.56 0.93
C LYS A 103 18.46 7.32 1.69
N VAL A 104 19.08 6.18 1.38
CA VAL A 104 18.81 4.86 1.97
C VAL A 104 19.87 4.56 3.02
#